data_AF-A0A645E4K7-F1
#
_entry.id   AF-A0A645E4K7-F1
#
_cell.length_a   1.000
_cell.length_b   1.000
_cell.length_c   1.000
_cell.angle_alpha   90.00
_cell.angle_beta   90.00
_cell.angle_gamma   90.00
#
_symmetry.space_group_name_H-M   'P 1'
#
loop_
_entity.id
_entity.type
_entity.pdbx_description
1 polymer ?
#
loop_
_entity_poly.entity_id
_entity_poly.type
_entity_poly.pdbx_seq_one_letter_code
_entity_poly.pdbx_strand_id
1 'polypeptide(L)'
;MINNKELTYEDELKIEKIRKDLSGNFCRRCEYCLPCPKSINIPQNFLLEGYYTRYNLKEWALERYESLGDAKASKCIECGICEEKCPYNLPIRSMLKNVCEKLENR
;
A
#
# COMPACT_ATOMS: atom_id res chain seq x y z
N MET A 1 -18.37 -34.12 0.89
CA MET A 1 -18.54 -33.90 -0.55
C MET A 1 -18.35 -32.42 -0.81
N ILE A 2 -17.37 -32.04 -1.64
CA ILE A 2 -17.22 -30.64 -2.06
C ILE A 2 -18.28 -30.44 -3.14
N ASN A 3 -19.27 -29.59 -2.88
CA ASN A 3 -20.23 -29.19 -3.90
C ASN A 3 -19.47 -28.43 -4.99
N ASN A 4 -19.34 -29.03 -6.17
CA ASN A 4 -18.86 -28.33 -7.37
C ASN A 4 -19.94 -27.34 -7.81
N LYS A 5 -19.92 -26.16 -7.20
CA LYS A 5 -20.74 -25.03 -7.63
C LYS A 5 -20.04 -24.40 -8.82
N GLU A 6 -20.66 -24.46 -9.99
CA GLU A 6 -20.14 -23.80 -11.19
C GLU A 6 -20.21 -22.28 -11.01
N LEU A 7 -19.18 -21.57 -11.49
CA LEU A 7 -19.14 -20.10 -11.46
C LEU A 7 -20.21 -19.56 -12.41
N THR A 8 -21.02 -18.63 -11.92
CA THR A 8 -21.96 -17.90 -12.78
C THR A 8 -21.25 -16.74 -13.47
N TYR A 9 -21.85 -16.20 -14.53
CA TYR A 9 -21.35 -14.99 -15.19
C TYR A 9 -21.24 -13.79 -14.22
N GLU A 10 -22.15 -13.68 -13.24
CA GLU A 10 -22.07 -12.63 -12.23
C GLU A 10 -20.86 -12.81 -11.30
N ASP A 11 -20.53 -14.07 -10.97
CA ASP A 11 -19.33 -14.38 -10.19
C ASP A 11 -18.06 -14.00 -10.96
N GLU A 12 -18.00 -14.30 -12.27
CA GLU A 12 -16.87 -13.91 -13.13
C GLU A 12 -16.68 -12.38 -13.16
N LEU A 13 -17.76 -11.61 -13.31
CA LEU A 13 -17.70 -10.15 -13.27
C LEU A 13 -17.19 -9.62 -11.93
N LYS A 14 -17.64 -10.22 -10.81
CA LYS A 14 -17.16 -9.86 -9.47
C LYS A 14 -15.68 -10.19 -9.30
N ILE A 15 -15.24 -11.35 -9.78
CA ILE A 15 -13.84 -11.78 -9.74
C ILE A 15 -12.96 -10.83 -10.54
N GLU A 16 -13.35 -10.46 -11.76
CA GLU A 16 -12.60 -9.52 -12.59
C GLU A 16 -12.50 -8.14 -11.95
N LYS A 17 -13.59 -7.65 -11.35
CA LYS A 17 -13.56 -6.39 -10.60
C LYS A 17 -12.58 -6.46 -9.43
N ILE A 18 -12.66 -7.49 -8.60
CA ILE A 18 -11.76 -7.69 -7.45
C ILE A 18 -10.31 -7.81 -7.93
N ARG A 19 -10.06 -8.58 -9.00
CA ARG A 19 -8.74 -8.73 -9.61
C ARG A 19 -8.21 -7.36 -10.00
N LYS A 20 -8.99 -6.55 -10.71
CA LYS A 20 -8.57 -5.19 -11.11
C LYS A 20 -8.27 -4.31 -9.89
N ASP A 21 -9.17 -4.29 -8.92
CA ASP A 21 -9.07 -3.43 -7.72
C ASP A 21 -7.90 -3.82 -6.79
N LEU A 22 -7.50 -5.10 -6.78
CA LEU A 22 -6.39 -5.61 -5.97
C LEU A 22 -5.08 -5.81 -6.76
N SER A 23 -5.12 -5.73 -8.08
CA SER A 23 -3.94 -5.82 -8.95
C SER A 23 -3.22 -4.48 -9.09
N GLY A 24 -1.92 -4.54 -9.37
CA GLY A 24 -1.10 -3.35 -9.63
C GLY A 24 0.01 -3.17 -8.59
N ASN A 25 0.15 -1.94 -8.09
CA ASN A 25 1.27 -1.53 -7.24
C ASN A 25 1.08 -1.98 -5.79
N PHE A 26 1.30 -3.26 -5.55
CA PHE A 26 1.17 -3.87 -4.24
C PHE A 26 2.53 -4.04 -3.55
N CYS A 27 2.73 -3.34 -2.43
CA CYS A 27 3.91 -3.55 -1.59
C CYS A 27 3.82 -4.89 -0.86
N ARG A 28 4.81 -5.76 -1.09
CA ARG A 28 4.90 -7.08 -0.44
C ARG A 28 5.59 -7.06 0.91
N ARG A 29 5.92 -5.87 1.43
CA ARG A 29 6.59 -5.66 2.72
C ARG A 29 7.84 -6.53 2.94
N CYS A 30 8.62 -6.73 1.88
CA CYS A 30 9.88 -7.46 1.91
C CYS A 30 11.06 -6.62 2.44
N GLU A 31 10.84 -5.33 2.71
CA GLU A 31 11.82 -4.40 3.31
C GLU A 31 13.08 -4.12 2.48
N TYR A 32 13.24 -4.68 1.28
CA TYR A 32 14.40 -4.39 0.41
C TYR A 32 14.60 -2.91 0.07
N CYS A 33 13.54 -2.10 0.09
CA CYS A 33 13.62 -0.65 -0.12
C CYS A 33 14.32 0.10 1.03
N LEU A 34 14.57 -0.54 2.17
CA LEU A 34 15.21 0.04 3.34
C LEU A 34 16.75 -0.12 3.30
N PRO A 35 17.50 0.65 4.12
CA PRO A 35 17.06 1.87 4.79
C PRO A 35 16.78 3.00 3.79
N CYS A 36 15.81 3.85 4.12
CA CYS A 36 15.61 5.14 3.43
C CYS A 36 16.56 6.19 4.06
N PRO A 37 17.25 7.04 3.26
CA PRO A 37 18.13 8.09 3.81
C PRO A 37 17.38 9.15 4.63
N LYS A 38 16.05 9.20 4.53
CA LYS A 38 15.17 10.06 5.34
C LYS A 38 14.47 9.31 6.48
N SER A 39 14.91 8.10 6.79
CA SER A 39 14.36 7.24 7.86
C SER A 39 12.88 6.89 7.71
N ILE A 40 12.32 7.03 6.49
CA ILE A 40 10.94 6.65 6.19
C ILE A 40 10.81 5.14 6.29
N ASN A 41 9.81 4.68 7.04
CA ASN A 41 9.43 3.27 7.06
C ASN A 41 8.47 2.99 5.89
N ILE A 42 9.03 2.85 4.69
CA ILE A 42 8.27 2.73 3.44
C ILE A 42 7.21 1.60 3.49
N PRO A 43 7.54 0.36 3.90
CA PRO A 43 6.55 -0.72 3.98
C PRO A 43 5.41 -0.41 4.96
N GLN A 44 5.71 0.21 6.10
CA GLN A 44 4.71 0.54 7.11
C GLN A 44 3.75 1.62 6.63
N ASN A 45 4.23 2.63 5.91
CA ASN A 45 3.38 3.66 5.30
C ASN A 45 2.36 3.03 4.33
N PHE A 46 2.80 2.08 3.50
CA PHE A 46 1.91 1.36 2.58
C PHE A 46 0.92 0.41 3.27
N LEU A 47 1.34 -0.20 4.39
CA LEU A 47 0.45 -1.02 5.20
C LEU A 47 -0.69 -0.18 5.80
N LEU A 48 -0.37 0.98 6.36
CA LEU A 48 -1.34 1.87 6.99
C LEU A 48 -2.30 2.49 5.97
N GLU A 49 -1.80 2.88 4.79
CA GLU A 49 -2.68 3.28 3.67
C GLU A 49 -3.66 2.16 3.35
N GLY A 50 -3.18 0.91 3.29
CA GLY A 50 -4.03 -0.23 3.02
C GLY A 50 -5.11 -0.44 4.07
N TYR A 51 -4.77 -0.30 5.35
CA TYR A 51 -5.77 -0.39 6.42
C TYR A 51 -6.82 0.72 6.33
N TYR A 52 -6.39 1.92 5.94
CA TYR A 52 -7.29 3.05 5.74
C TYR A 52 -8.24 2.84 4.54
N THR A 53 -7.74 2.37 3.40
CA THR A 53 -8.53 2.28 2.16
C THR A 53 -9.30 0.97 1.99
N ARG A 54 -8.82 -0.14 2.58
CA ARG A 54 -9.34 -1.49 2.26
C ARG A 54 -9.89 -2.29 3.44
N TYR A 55 -9.54 -1.96 4.70
CA TYR A 55 -9.84 -2.85 5.84
C TYR A 55 -10.91 -2.35 6.82
N ASN A 56 -11.66 -1.29 6.52
CA ASN A 56 -12.62 -0.69 7.47
C ASN A 56 -11.96 -0.36 8.84
N LEU A 57 -10.67 0.01 8.81
CA LEU A 57 -9.84 0.33 9.98
C LEU A 57 -9.31 1.76 9.87
N LYS A 58 -10.13 2.70 9.40
CA LYS A 58 -9.70 4.07 9.08
C LYS A 58 -9.08 4.77 10.28
N GLU A 59 -9.83 4.91 11.36
CA GLU A 59 -9.42 5.66 12.55
C GLU A 59 -8.16 5.05 13.17
N TRP A 60 -8.12 3.72 13.26
CA TRP A 60 -6.95 2.98 13.74
C TRP A 60 -5.71 3.21 12.86
N ALA A 61 -5.87 3.20 11.53
CA ALA A 61 -4.77 3.45 10.61
C ALA A 61 -4.22 4.87 10.76
N LEU A 62 -5.10 5.86 10.98
CA LEU A 62 -4.71 7.25 11.17
C LEU A 62 -3.93 7.46 12.48
N GLU A 63 -4.42 6.91 13.59
CA GLU A 63 -3.72 6.96 14.88
C GLU A 63 -2.32 6.33 14.78
N ARG A 64 -2.24 5.14 14.17
CA ARG A 64 -0.96 4.47 13.95
C ARG A 64 -0.05 5.22 12.99
N TYR A 65 -0.61 5.87 11.97
CA TYR A 65 0.15 6.70 11.06
C TYR A 65 0.77 7.90 11.78
N GLU A 66 0.01 8.55 12.67
CA GLU A 66 0.51 9.66 13.48
C GLU A 66 1.71 9.25 14.35
N SER A 67 1.65 8.06 14.95
CA SER A 67 2.76 7.53 15.77
C SER A 67 4.06 7.26 15.01
N LEU A 68 4.07 7.31 13.66
CA LEU A 68 5.29 7.14 12.87
C LEU A 68 6.26 8.32 12.99
N GLY A 69 5.80 9.51 13.37
CA GLY A 69 6.67 10.69 13.53
C GLY A 69 7.49 10.98 12.27
N ASP A 70 8.82 10.92 12.38
CA ASP A 70 9.72 11.17 11.25
C ASP A 70 9.83 10.01 10.25
N ALA A 71 9.20 8.87 10.51
CA ALA A 71 9.13 7.76 9.57
C ALA A 71 7.97 7.86 8.57
N LYS A 72 7.21 8.97 8.57
CA LYS A 72 6.05 9.23 7.68
C LYS A 72 6.43 9.48 6.22
N ALA A 73 5.48 9.25 5.32
CA ALA A 73 5.65 9.40 3.88
C ALA A 73 5.98 10.84 3.46
N SER A 74 5.49 11.86 4.18
CA SER A 74 5.76 13.28 3.91
C SER A 74 7.22 13.69 4.02
N LYS A 75 8.08 12.86 4.64
CA LYS A 75 9.53 13.12 4.67
C LYS A 75 10.25 12.74 3.38
N CYS A 76 9.53 12.19 2.39
CA CYS A 76 10.11 11.75 1.12
C CYS A 76 10.67 12.95 0.34
N ILE A 77 11.94 12.84 -0.05
CA ILE A 77 12.64 13.82 -0.90
C ILE A 77 12.76 13.36 -2.36
N GLU A 78 12.00 12.33 -2.74
CA GLU A 78 11.95 11.79 -4.11
C GLU A 78 13.27 11.28 -4.70
N CYS A 79 14.23 10.91 -3.86
CA CYS A 79 15.58 10.47 -4.30
C CYS A 79 15.61 9.22 -5.19
N GLY A 80 14.58 8.36 -5.19
CA GLY A 80 14.46 7.21 -6.09
C GLY A 80 15.20 5.93 -5.67
N ILE A 81 16.11 5.98 -4.70
CA ILE A 81 16.93 4.82 -4.25
C ILE A 81 16.08 3.59 -3.88
N CYS A 82 14.90 3.80 -3.29
CA CYS A 82 14.00 2.72 -2.91
C CYS A 82 13.45 1.94 -4.11
N GLU A 83 13.25 2.58 -5.26
CA GLU A 83 12.70 1.98 -6.47
C GLU A 83 13.74 1.06 -7.11
N GLU A 84 15.02 1.47 -7.15
CA GLU A 84 16.13 0.63 -7.64
C GLU A 84 16.31 -0.65 -6.82
N LYS A 85 16.03 -0.58 -5.51
CA LYS A 85 16.11 -1.74 -4.61
C LYS A 85 14.88 -2.64 -4.68
N CYS A 86 13.78 -2.20 -5.30
CA CYS A 86 12.53 -2.95 -5.28
C CYS A 86 12.57 -4.08 -6.33
N PRO A 87 12.55 -5.37 -5.93
CA PRO A 87 12.60 -6.47 -6.91
C PRO A 87 11.31 -6.63 -7.74
N TYR A 88 10.30 -5.80 -7.47
CA TYR A 88 9.02 -5.79 -8.17
C TYR A 88 8.79 -4.51 -8.98
N ASN A 89 9.82 -3.65 -9.11
CA ASN A 89 9.76 -2.39 -9.88
C ASN A 89 8.57 -1.50 -9.49
N LEU A 90 8.25 -1.44 -8.19
CA LEU A 90 7.16 -0.61 -7.71
C LEU A 90 7.52 0.89 -7.83
N PRO A 91 6.58 1.76 -8.24
CA PRO A 91 6.77 3.21 -8.27
C PRO A 91 6.60 3.79 -6.85
N ILE A 92 7.52 3.44 -5.95
CA ILE A 92 7.45 3.72 -4.52
C ILE A 92 7.27 5.22 -4.24
N ARG A 93 7.89 6.12 -5.01
CA ARG A 93 7.74 7.58 -4.81
C ARG A 93 6.30 8.03 -5.04
N SER A 94 5.70 7.61 -6.15
CA SER A 94 4.30 7.90 -6.47
C SER A 94 3.35 7.27 -5.45
N MET A 95 3.65 6.06 -4.99
CA MET A 95 2.87 5.42 -3.92
C MET A 95 2.96 6.20 -2.60
N LEU A 96 4.14 6.69 -2.21
CA LEU A 96 4.30 7.51 -1.00
C LEU A 96 3.53 8.84 -1.09
N LYS A 97 3.48 9.47 -2.27
CA LYS A 97 2.62 10.64 -2.50
C LYS A 97 1.15 10.33 -2.25
N ASN A 98 0.66 9.19 -2.73
CA ASN A 98 -0.70 8.74 -2.45
C ASN A 98 -0.93 8.49 -0.95
N VAL A 99 0.07 7.97 -0.21
CA VAL A 99 -0.03 7.86 1.26
C VAL A 99 -0.26 9.24 1.89
N CYS A 100 0.51 10.26 1.51
CA CYS A 100 0.34 11.62 2.03
C CYS A 100 -1.06 12.17 1.71
N GLU A 101 -1.54 11.98 0.48
CA GLU A 101 -2.87 12.41 0.07
C GLU A 101 -3.98 11.77 0.93
N LYS A 102 -3.90 10.47 1.20
CA LYS A 102 -4.95 9.76 1.95
C LYS A 102 -4.86 9.94 3.46
N LEU A 103 -3.67 10.04 4.02
CA LEU A 103 -3.46 9.98 5.47
C LEU A 103 -3.10 11.33 6.12
N GLU A 104 -2.60 12.31 5.35
CA GLU A 104 -2.18 13.62 5.88
C GLU A 104 -3.05 14.78 5.38
N ASN A 105 -3.26 14.89 4.06
CA ASN A 105 -3.91 16.06 3.43
C ASN A 105 -5.44 15.93 3.31
N ARG A 106 -6.06 15.44 4.37
CA ARG A 106 -7.49 15.07 4.38
C ARG A 106 -8.41 16.29 4.30
#